data_AF-A0A7S4CGD6-F1
#
_entry.id   AF-A0A7S4CGD6-F1
#
_cell.length_a   1.000
_cell.length_b   1.000
_cell.length_c   1.000
_cell.angle_alpha   90.00
_cell.angle_beta   90.00
_cell.angle_gamma   90.00
#
_symmetry.space_group_name_H-M   'P 1'
#
loop_
_entity.id
_entity.type
_entity.pdbx_description
1 polymer ?
#
loop_
_entity_poly.entity_id
_entity_poly.type
_entity_poly.pdbx_seq_one_letter_code
_entity_poly.pdbx_strand_id
1 'polypeptide(L)'
;ATATPPDTTAPQEQSKLGDFGSLQIVRHFHMSWFALVMGWGGCALAINGFPAATEAGGTTKDVFNWIATVVWLWDVAYCVLFSLLLLARILWYPKEFWAMACRPGDFLFFGCVPMGIAVVGMGFPVFGPNIMSEHTAHLIALVIFWIDVVLCVVSMTLPPWLMITKHKYKFETFLATWLLPFVSCVVASALAGAIGEHLDTLSQQKHVMITGYILWGAGMLTAGTIIPVYICKLYLHGLPPAAAGNSV
;
A
#
# COMPACT_ATOMS: atom_id res chain seq x y z
N ALA A 1 8.54 -29.40 -64.63
CA ALA A 1 9.86 -28.89 -65.07
C ALA A 1 10.14 -27.63 -64.27
N THR A 2 10.98 -27.73 -63.24
CA THR A 2 12.35 -27.14 -63.17
C THR A 2 12.32 -25.64 -62.83
N ALA A 3 13.02 -25.07 -61.85
CA ALA A 3 13.97 -25.53 -60.84
C ALA A 3 14.19 -24.35 -59.84
N THR A 4 14.49 -24.66 -58.58
CA THR A 4 15.10 -23.80 -57.52
C THR A 4 16.63 -23.67 -57.73
N PRO A 5 17.49 -23.03 -56.87
CA PRO A 5 17.44 -21.89 -55.91
C PRO A 5 18.68 -20.93 -56.12
N PRO A 6 19.34 -20.22 -55.14
CA PRO A 6 19.98 -20.76 -53.92
C PRO A 6 19.78 -19.97 -52.60
N ASP A 7 20.06 -20.69 -51.51
CA ASP A 7 20.21 -20.31 -50.10
C ASP A 7 21.05 -19.06 -49.80
N THR A 8 20.74 -18.42 -48.66
CA THR A 8 21.79 -18.09 -47.67
C THR A 8 21.20 -17.86 -46.26
N THR A 9 21.49 -18.82 -45.38
CA THR A 9 21.82 -18.67 -43.93
C THR A 9 20.75 -18.16 -42.95
N ALA A 10 20.18 -19.10 -42.16
CA ALA A 10 20.08 -18.93 -40.71
C ALA A 10 21.51 -19.02 -40.09
N PRO A 11 21.79 -18.64 -38.81
CA PRO A 11 20.90 -18.22 -37.72
C PRO A 11 21.34 -16.92 -36.99
N GLN A 12 20.40 -16.13 -36.45
CA GLN A 12 20.70 -15.22 -35.33
C GLN A 12 19.85 -15.59 -34.11
N GLU A 13 20.39 -16.58 -33.41
CA GLU A 13 20.12 -16.95 -32.03
C GLU A 13 20.09 -15.74 -31.07
N GLN A 14 19.05 -15.71 -30.24
CA GLN A 14 19.16 -15.71 -28.77
C GLN A 14 19.69 -14.47 -28.00
N SER A 15 19.91 -13.31 -28.63
CA SER A 15 20.33 -12.10 -27.89
C SER A 15 19.21 -11.08 -27.61
N LYS A 16 17.96 -11.51 -27.37
CA LYS A 16 16.84 -10.60 -26.97
C LYS A 16 15.91 -11.20 -25.92
N LEU A 17 16.43 -12.03 -25.01
CA LEU A 17 15.61 -12.71 -23.99
C LEU A 17 15.96 -12.33 -22.54
N GLY A 18 16.88 -11.37 -22.32
CA GLY A 18 17.27 -10.93 -20.98
C GLY A 18 16.59 -9.65 -20.48
N ASP A 19 16.36 -8.67 -21.37
CA ASP A 19 15.91 -7.32 -20.98
C ASP A 19 14.39 -7.10 -21.04
N PHE A 20 13.62 -8.06 -21.58
CA PHE A 20 12.17 -7.88 -21.76
C PHE A 20 11.33 -8.33 -20.56
N GLY A 21 11.86 -9.14 -19.64
CA GLY A 21 11.09 -9.63 -18.49
C GLY A 21 10.89 -8.56 -17.40
N SER A 22 11.97 -7.91 -16.98
CA SER A 22 11.96 -6.89 -15.92
C SER A 22 11.19 -5.62 -16.33
N LEU A 23 11.41 -5.13 -17.56
CA LEU A 23 10.70 -3.98 -18.12
C LEU A 23 9.20 -4.26 -18.32
N GLN A 24 8.80 -5.48 -18.65
CA GLN A 24 7.38 -5.85 -18.72
C GLN A 24 6.73 -5.94 -17.34
N ILE A 25 7.43 -6.45 -16.32
CA ILE A 25 6.92 -6.47 -14.94
C ILE A 25 6.70 -5.04 -14.45
N VAL A 26 7.67 -4.13 -14.67
CA VAL A 26 7.53 -2.70 -14.33
C VAL A 26 6.34 -2.05 -15.06
N ARG A 27 6.08 -2.47 -16.30
CA ARG A 27 4.98 -1.93 -17.11
C ARG A 27 3.60 -2.40 -16.65
N HIS A 28 3.49 -3.62 -16.14
CA HIS A 28 2.23 -4.21 -15.64
C HIS A 28 2.04 -4.06 -14.13
N PHE A 29 3.01 -3.48 -13.41
CA PHE A 29 2.93 -3.29 -11.96
C PHE A 29 1.73 -2.43 -11.57
N HIS A 30 0.80 -2.97 -10.78
CA HIS A 30 -0.42 -2.28 -10.35
C HIS A 30 -0.30 -1.86 -8.88
N MET A 31 -0.89 -0.72 -8.50
CA MET A 31 -0.87 -0.26 -7.10
C MET A 31 -1.61 -1.22 -6.15
N SER A 32 -2.49 -2.08 -6.68
CA SER A 32 -3.17 -3.14 -5.89
C SER A 32 -2.19 -4.14 -5.27
N TRP A 33 -0.97 -4.29 -5.82
CA TRP A 33 0.03 -5.22 -5.30
C TRP A 33 0.51 -4.82 -3.89
N PHE A 34 0.37 -3.54 -3.51
CA PHE A 34 0.59 -3.11 -2.13
C PHE A 34 -0.38 -3.75 -1.13
N ALA A 35 -1.50 -4.33 -1.57
CA ALA A 35 -2.37 -5.13 -0.72
C ALA A 35 -1.66 -6.36 -0.14
N LEU A 36 -0.64 -6.90 -0.82
CA LEU A 36 0.19 -7.98 -0.28
C LEU A 36 1.03 -7.50 0.91
N VAL A 37 1.63 -6.30 0.80
CA VAL A 37 2.41 -5.68 1.89
C VAL A 37 1.50 -5.44 3.10
N MET A 38 0.32 -4.88 2.85
CA MET A 38 -0.70 -4.70 3.87
C MET A 38 -1.08 -6.00 4.60
N GLY A 39 -1.27 -7.09 3.85
CA GLY A 39 -1.61 -8.39 4.41
C GLY A 39 -0.50 -8.97 5.27
N TRP A 40 0.73 -8.99 4.75
CA TRP A 40 1.88 -9.55 5.47
C TRP A 40 2.22 -8.76 6.74
N GLY A 41 2.27 -7.43 6.66
CA GLY A 41 2.51 -6.59 7.82
C GLY A 41 1.39 -6.69 8.86
N GLY A 42 0.13 -6.74 8.42
CA GLY A 42 -1.02 -6.96 9.30
C GLY A 42 -0.98 -8.32 10.00
N CYS A 43 -0.60 -9.38 9.28
CA CYS A 43 -0.38 -10.70 9.87
C CYS A 43 0.75 -10.69 10.91
N ALA A 44 1.87 -10.01 10.64
CA ALA A 44 2.96 -9.90 11.62
C ALA A 44 2.50 -9.22 12.92
N LEU A 45 1.78 -8.11 12.81
CA LEU A 45 1.22 -7.39 13.96
C LEU A 45 0.18 -8.25 14.72
N ALA A 46 -0.67 -8.99 14.00
CA ALA A 46 -1.66 -9.87 14.61
C ALA A 46 -1.04 -11.06 15.35
N ILE A 47 0.07 -11.63 14.84
CA ILE A 47 0.82 -12.70 15.53
C ILE A 47 1.37 -12.17 16.86
N ASN A 48 1.88 -10.94 16.87
CA ASN A 48 2.42 -10.32 18.09
C ASN A 48 1.33 -9.99 19.12
N GLY A 49 0.14 -9.56 18.66
CA GLY A 49 -1.00 -9.24 19.51
C GLY A 49 -1.85 -10.44 19.96
N PHE A 50 -1.49 -11.66 19.57
CA PHE A 50 -2.30 -12.84 19.87
C PHE A 50 -2.33 -13.13 21.38
N PRO A 51 -3.49 -13.45 22.00
CA PRO A 51 -3.58 -13.66 23.45
C PRO A 51 -2.62 -14.73 23.98
N ALA A 52 -2.35 -15.78 23.20
CA ALA A 52 -1.36 -16.79 23.56
C ALA A 52 0.09 -16.29 23.52
N ALA A 53 0.39 -15.18 22.81
CA ALA A 53 1.67 -14.49 22.85
C ALA A 53 1.76 -13.48 24.01
N THR A 54 0.62 -12.95 24.46
CA THR A 54 0.55 -11.93 25.53
C THR A 54 0.41 -12.53 26.93
N GLU A 55 -0.32 -13.63 27.09
CA GLU A 55 -0.63 -14.27 28.38
C GLU A 55 0.28 -15.47 28.71
N ALA A 56 0.89 -16.11 27.71
CA ALA A 56 1.87 -17.16 27.94
C ALA A 56 3.23 -16.55 28.32
N GLY A 57 3.50 -16.43 29.61
CA GLY A 57 4.81 -15.97 30.10
C GLY A 57 5.97 -16.87 29.66
N GLY A 58 7.11 -16.26 29.31
CA GLY A 58 8.37 -16.95 28.99
C GLY A 58 8.61 -17.22 27.49
N THR A 59 9.29 -18.33 27.18
CA THR A 59 9.83 -18.71 25.85
C THR A 59 8.81 -18.64 24.71
N THR A 60 7.52 -18.86 24.97
CA THR A 60 6.46 -18.80 23.95
C THR A 60 6.31 -17.39 23.38
N LYS A 61 6.37 -16.35 24.22
CA LYS A 61 6.31 -14.95 23.76
C LYS A 61 7.49 -14.62 22.84
N ASP A 62 8.69 -15.08 23.20
CA ASP A 62 9.90 -14.84 22.41
C ASP A 62 9.83 -15.55 21.05
N VAL A 63 9.32 -16.79 21.01
CA VAL A 63 9.12 -17.55 19.76
C VAL A 63 8.11 -16.85 18.85
N PHE A 64 6.97 -16.39 19.38
CA PHE A 64 5.98 -15.65 18.60
C PHE A 64 6.53 -14.32 18.08
N ASN A 65 7.31 -13.61 18.90
CA ASN A 65 7.95 -12.36 18.50
C ASN A 65 8.97 -12.60 17.36
N TRP A 66 9.78 -13.65 17.44
CA TRP A 66 10.72 -14.01 16.37
C TRP A 66 10.01 -14.41 15.07
N ILE A 67 8.95 -15.21 15.14
CA ILE A 67 8.15 -15.57 13.95
C ILE A 67 7.56 -14.31 13.31
N ALA A 68 6.95 -13.44 14.12
CA ALA A 68 6.38 -12.18 13.64
C ALA A 68 7.46 -11.26 13.03
N THR A 69 8.67 -11.22 13.62
CA THR A 69 9.81 -10.46 13.10
C THR A 69 10.25 -10.95 11.72
N VAL A 70 10.29 -12.27 11.51
CA VAL A 70 10.64 -12.86 10.20
C VAL A 70 9.57 -12.52 9.15
N VAL A 71 8.29 -12.60 9.52
CA VAL A 71 7.18 -12.22 8.63
C VAL A 71 7.24 -10.72 8.29
N TRP A 72 7.53 -9.87 9.28
CA TRP A 72 7.70 -8.44 9.08
C TRP A 72 8.92 -8.10 8.21
N LEU A 73 10.03 -8.83 8.34
CA LEU A 73 11.18 -8.65 7.45
C LEU A 73 10.85 -8.97 5.99
N TRP A 74 10.05 -10.01 5.75
CA TRP A 74 9.51 -10.28 4.40
C TRP A 74 8.64 -9.13 3.91
N ASP A 75 7.77 -8.61 4.78
CA ASP A 75 6.91 -7.48 4.47
C ASP A 75 7.72 -6.22 4.07
N VAL A 76 8.75 -5.87 4.85
CA VAL A 76 9.69 -4.78 4.52
C VAL A 76 10.33 -5.01 3.17
N ALA A 77 10.78 -6.24 2.86
CA ALA A 77 11.38 -6.55 1.56
C ALA A 77 10.39 -6.35 0.40
N TYR A 78 9.14 -6.79 0.54
CA TYR A 78 8.09 -6.54 -0.44
C TYR A 78 7.76 -5.06 -0.58
N CYS A 79 7.69 -4.33 0.53
CA CYS A 79 7.44 -2.88 0.54
C CYS A 79 8.52 -2.12 -0.23
N VAL A 80 9.80 -2.43 0.02
CA VAL A 80 10.93 -1.83 -0.70
C VAL A 80 10.88 -2.19 -2.17
N LEU A 81 10.68 -3.47 -2.50
CA LEU A 81 10.61 -3.93 -3.90
C LEU A 81 9.50 -3.21 -4.66
N PHE A 82 8.28 -3.17 -4.12
CA PHE A 82 7.12 -2.53 -4.76
C PHE A 82 7.25 -1.01 -4.82
N SER A 83 7.84 -0.38 -3.81
CA SER A 83 8.14 1.05 -3.84
C SER A 83 9.16 1.40 -4.92
N LEU A 84 10.20 0.58 -5.10
CA LEU A 84 11.18 0.75 -6.18
C LEU A 84 10.56 0.53 -7.56
N LEU A 85 9.70 -0.48 -7.72
CA LEU A 85 8.97 -0.70 -8.97
C LEU A 85 8.02 0.47 -9.29
N LEU A 86 7.32 0.99 -8.28
CA LEU A 86 6.46 2.17 -8.43
C LEU A 86 7.28 3.41 -8.83
N LEU A 87 8.41 3.65 -8.16
CA LEU A 87 9.30 4.77 -8.46
C LEU A 87 9.90 4.65 -9.87
N ALA A 88 10.37 3.46 -10.24
CA ALA A 88 10.86 3.17 -11.59
C ALA A 88 9.78 3.42 -12.64
N ARG A 89 8.53 3.04 -12.37
CA ARG A 89 7.40 3.30 -13.25
C ARG A 89 7.10 4.79 -13.41
N ILE A 90 7.17 5.57 -12.33
CA ILE A 90 6.96 7.03 -12.36
C ILE A 90 8.09 7.73 -13.15
N LEU A 91 9.35 7.31 -12.96
CA LEU A 91 10.51 7.94 -13.61
C LEU A 91 10.65 7.56 -15.09
N TRP A 92 10.44 6.29 -15.45
CA TRP A 92 10.63 5.82 -16.83
C TRP A 92 9.38 5.95 -17.70
N TYR A 93 8.17 5.89 -17.11
CA TYR A 93 6.90 5.93 -17.85
C TYR A 93 5.89 6.96 -17.30
N PRO A 94 6.27 8.25 -17.12
CA PRO A 94 5.39 9.26 -16.53
C PRO A 94 4.11 9.48 -17.34
N LYS A 95 4.19 9.34 -18.67
CA LYS A 95 3.03 9.48 -19.57
C LYS A 95 2.02 8.34 -19.38
N GLU A 96 2.49 7.11 -19.19
CA GLU A 96 1.62 5.95 -18.95
C GLU A 96 0.99 6.01 -17.55
N PHE A 97 1.75 6.47 -16.55
CA PHE A 97 1.27 6.71 -15.20
C PHE A 97 0.15 7.75 -15.18
N TRP A 98 0.32 8.89 -15.85
CA TRP A 98 -0.73 9.92 -15.92
C TRP A 98 -1.95 9.47 -16.75
N ALA A 99 -1.73 8.64 -17.78
CA ALA A 99 -2.82 8.03 -18.53
C ALA A 99 -3.61 7.02 -17.69
N MET A 100 -2.97 6.31 -16.75
CA MET A 100 -3.63 5.46 -15.75
C MET A 100 -4.34 6.30 -14.68
N ALA A 101 -3.76 7.43 -14.25
CA ALA A 101 -4.42 8.36 -13.33
C ALA A 101 -5.71 8.96 -13.91
N CYS A 102 -5.77 9.11 -15.24
CA CYS A 102 -6.96 9.52 -15.97
C CYS A 102 -7.95 8.37 -16.26
N ARG A 103 -7.70 7.13 -15.80
CA ARG A 103 -8.68 6.03 -15.92
C ARG A 103 -9.52 5.93 -14.65
N PRO A 104 -10.86 5.92 -14.76
CA PRO A 104 -11.74 5.83 -13.60
C PRO A 104 -11.62 4.45 -12.95
N GLY A 105 -11.17 4.38 -11.70
CA GLY A 105 -11.02 3.12 -10.94
C GLY A 105 -9.59 2.83 -10.52
N ASP A 106 -8.64 2.89 -11.48
CA ASP A 106 -7.25 2.48 -11.25
C ASP A 106 -6.52 3.40 -10.26
N PHE A 107 -6.83 4.71 -10.29
CA PHE A 107 -6.16 5.70 -9.45
C PHE A 107 -6.58 5.65 -7.97
N LEU A 108 -7.68 4.96 -7.64
CA LEU A 108 -8.13 4.84 -6.25
C LEU A 108 -7.25 3.90 -5.44
N PHE A 109 -6.54 2.99 -6.11
CA PHE A 109 -5.51 2.15 -5.50
C PHE A 109 -4.25 2.93 -5.11
N PHE A 110 -4.14 4.22 -5.46
CA PHE A 110 -3.08 5.07 -4.94
C PHE A 110 -3.07 5.11 -3.42
N GLY A 111 -4.24 5.00 -2.78
CA GLY A 111 -4.36 4.88 -1.32
C GLY A 111 -3.68 3.65 -0.73
N CYS A 112 -3.49 2.57 -1.49
CA CYS A 112 -2.81 1.36 -1.00
C CYS A 112 -1.31 1.60 -0.71
N VAL A 113 -0.69 2.57 -1.39
CA VAL A 113 0.73 2.90 -1.19
C VAL A 113 1.00 3.44 0.22
N PRO A 114 0.40 4.58 0.66
CA PRO A 114 0.55 5.04 2.04
C PRO A 114 0.08 3.99 3.03
N MET A 115 -1.04 3.31 2.75
CA MET A 115 -1.58 2.29 3.65
C MET A 115 -0.59 1.13 3.91
N GLY A 116 0.14 0.67 2.90
CA GLY A 116 1.21 -0.34 3.05
C GLY A 116 2.44 0.19 3.79
N ILE A 117 2.87 1.41 3.46
CA ILE A 117 3.99 2.08 4.15
C ILE A 117 3.69 2.26 5.64
N ALA A 118 2.45 2.64 5.97
CA ALA A 118 2.00 2.84 7.34
C ALA A 118 2.07 1.55 8.17
N VAL A 119 1.59 0.43 7.61
CA VAL A 119 1.62 -0.88 8.28
C VAL A 119 3.05 -1.36 8.53
N VAL A 120 3.94 -1.22 7.56
CA VAL A 120 5.37 -1.52 7.72
C VAL A 120 5.97 -0.64 8.81
N GLY A 121 5.61 0.65 8.81
CA GLY A 121 5.95 1.65 9.83
C GLY A 121 5.61 1.21 11.25
N MET A 122 4.41 0.61 11.44
CA MET A 122 3.94 0.17 12.77
C MET A 122 4.78 -0.97 13.32
N GLY A 123 5.40 -1.77 12.46
CA GLY A 123 6.25 -2.89 12.89
C GLY A 123 7.65 -2.46 13.35
N PHE A 124 8.12 -1.24 13.03
CA PHE A 124 9.43 -0.76 13.49
C PHE A 124 9.56 -0.67 15.03
N PRO A 125 8.65 -0.04 15.79
CA PRO A 125 8.75 -0.02 17.24
C PRO A 125 8.60 -1.41 17.87
N VAL A 126 7.87 -2.33 17.24
CA VAL A 126 7.58 -3.67 17.80
C VAL A 126 8.69 -4.68 17.52
N PHE A 127 9.17 -4.75 16.27
CA PHE A 127 10.12 -5.76 15.79
C PHE A 127 11.53 -5.19 15.56
N GLY A 128 11.66 -3.88 15.37
CA GLY A 128 12.95 -3.21 15.19
C GLY A 128 13.95 -3.47 16.31
N PRO A 129 13.56 -3.44 17.60
CA PRO A 129 14.46 -3.74 18.72
C PRO A 129 15.13 -5.13 18.66
N ASN A 130 14.54 -6.10 17.95
CA ASN A 130 15.13 -7.44 17.80
C ASN A 130 16.31 -7.47 16.83
N ILE A 131 16.43 -6.49 15.94
CA ILE A 131 17.38 -6.47 14.82
C ILE A 131 18.37 -5.31 14.94
N MET A 132 17.90 -4.17 15.47
CA MET A 132 18.64 -2.92 15.57
C MET A 132 18.40 -2.24 16.92
N SER A 133 19.19 -1.20 17.21
CA SER A 133 18.99 -0.38 18.40
C SER A 133 17.59 0.28 18.40
N GLU A 134 16.93 0.28 19.56
CA GLU A 134 15.61 0.87 19.79
C GLU A 134 15.50 2.30 19.25
N HIS A 135 16.51 3.13 19.55
CA HIS A 135 16.55 4.53 19.11
C HIS A 135 16.55 4.64 17.57
N THR A 136 17.30 3.78 16.87
CA THR A 136 17.34 3.77 15.40
C THR A 136 15.99 3.36 14.82
N ALA A 137 15.34 2.34 15.40
CA ALA A 137 14.04 1.87 14.96
C ALA A 137 12.96 2.97 15.10
N HIS A 138 12.94 3.68 16.22
CA HIS A 138 11.98 4.77 16.46
C HIS A 138 12.18 5.96 15.52
N LEU A 139 13.44 6.33 15.24
CA LEU A 139 13.74 7.39 14.27
C LEU A 139 13.28 7.02 12.86
N ILE A 140 13.51 5.78 12.41
CA ILE A 140 13.04 5.32 11.10
C ILE A 140 11.52 5.37 11.05
N ALA A 141 10.83 4.90 12.09
CA ALA A 141 9.37 4.95 12.16
C ALA A 141 8.83 6.39 12.08
N LEU A 142 9.47 7.34 12.78
CA LEU A 142 9.11 8.76 12.72
C LEU A 142 9.26 9.34 11.30
N VAL A 143 10.36 9.03 10.60
CA VAL A 143 10.57 9.48 9.22
C VAL A 143 9.51 8.91 8.28
N ILE A 144 9.22 7.61 8.42
CA ILE A 144 8.17 6.93 7.66
C ILE A 144 6.80 7.60 7.91
N PHE A 145 6.48 7.93 9.16
CA PHE A 145 5.24 8.61 9.52
C PHE A 145 5.07 9.94 8.79
N TRP A 146 6.09 10.80 8.75
CA TRP A 146 5.98 12.08 8.05
C TRP A 146 5.86 11.93 6.53
N ILE A 147 6.56 10.95 5.94
CA ILE A 147 6.40 10.62 4.52
C ILE A 147 4.97 10.15 4.25
N ASP A 148 4.45 9.28 5.12
CA ASP A 148 3.11 8.71 5.00
C ASP A 148 2.03 9.79 5.14
N VAL A 149 2.17 10.74 6.08
CA VAL A 149 1.26 11.89 6.21
C VAL A 149 1.15 12.67 4.90
N VAL A 150 2.27 12.96 4.24
CA VAL A 150 2.27 13.66 2.94
C VAL A 150 1.57 12.82 1.88
N LEU A 151 1.87 11.53 1.80
CA LEU A 151 1.24 10.61 0.85
C LEU A 151 -0.26 10.47 1.08
N CYS A 152 -0.72 10.42 2.34
CA CYS A 152 -2.13 10.39 2.70
C CYS A 152 -2.87 11.66 2.28
N VAL A 153 -2.29 12.84 2.52
CA VAL A 153 -2.90 14.11 2.10
C VAL A 153 -3.01 14.19 0.57
N VAL A 154 -1.96 13.76 -0.15
CA VAL A 154 -1.99 13.68 -1.61
C VAL A 154 -3.04 12.67 -2.07
N SER A 155 -3.08 11.49 -1.47
CA SER A 155 -4.05 10.43 -1.76
C SER A 155 -5.50 10.86 -1.48
N MET A 156 -5.74 11.65 -0.45
CA MET A 156 -7.08 12.13 -0.13
C MET A 156 -7.56 13.23 -1.09
N THR A 157 -6.65 14.02 -1.65
CA THR A 157 -7.00 15.22 -2.45
C THR A 157 -6.94 14.98 -3.95
N LEU A 158 -5.91 14.27 -4.43
CA LEU A 158 -5.61 14.11 -5.85
C LEU A 158 -6.66 13.25 -6.60
N PRO A 159 -7.10 12.08 -6.10
CA PRO A 159 -8.16 11.31 -6.76
C PRO A 159 -9.48 12.06 -6.85
N PRO A 160 -10.07 12.63 -5.77
CA PRO A 160 -11.31 13.41 -5.90
C PRO A 160 -11.18 14.61 -6.85
N TRP A 161 -10.03 15.28 -6.87
CA TRP A 161 -9.80 16.39 -7.81
C TRP A 161 -9.78 15.94 -9.28
N LEU A 162 -9.10 14.82 -9.59
CA LEU A 162 -9.11 14.23 -10.94
C LEU A 162 -10.51 13.72 -11.33
N MET A 163 -11.27 13.24 -10.35
CA MET A 163 -12.65 12.80 -10.56
C MET A 163 -13.56 13.97 -10.98
N ILE A 164 -13.49 15.10 -10.28
CA ILE A 164 -14.31 16.28 -10.56
C ILE A 164 -13.93 16.93 -11.90
N THR A 165 -12.63 16.97 -12.23
CA THR A 165 -12.13 17.74 -13.39
C THR A 165 -12.11 16.97 -14.71
N LYS A 166 -11.91 15.64 -14.67
CA LYS A 166 -11.69 14.83 -15.89
C LYS A 166 -12.78 13.83 -16.19
N HIS A 167 -13.67 13.51 -15.25
CA HIS A 167 -14.60 12.39 -15.38
C HIS A 167 -16.06 12.81 -15.21
N LYS A 168 -16.92 12.45 -16.18
CA LYS A 168 -18.37 12.50 -16.01
C LYS A 168 -18.84 11.21 -15.33
N TYR A 169 -18.99 11.22 -14.01
CA TYR A 169 -19.48 10.05 -13.27
C TYR A 169 -20.96 9.80 -13.53
N LYS A 170 -21.30 8.57 -13.90
CA LYS A 170 -22.66 8.03 -13.76
C LYS A 170 -22.76 7.40 -12.36
N PHE A 171 -23.89 7.59 -11.67
CA PHE A 171 -24.13 7.07 -10.31
C PHE A 171 -23.94 5.55 -10.17
N GLU A 172 -24.03 4.79 -11.25
CA GLU A 172 -23.87 3.33 -11.24
C GLU A 172 -22.41 2.87 -11.01
N THR A 173 -21.42 3.75 -11.15
CA THR A 173 -19.98 3.41 -11.05
C THR A 173 -19.38 3.61 -9.65
N PHE A 174 -20.20 3.87 -8.61
CA PHE A 174 -19.70 3.94 -7.23
C PHE A 174 -19.24 2.55 -6.76
N LEU A 175 -17.94 2.33 -6.66
CA LEU A 175 -17.35 1.08 -6.14
C LEU A 175 -16.85 1.28 -4.70
N ALA A 176 -16.71 0.18 -3.95
CA ALA A 176 -16.07 0.17 -2.64
C ALA A 176 -14.63 0.74 -2.66
N THR A 177 -13.98 0.71 -3.82
CA THR A 177 -12.66 1.32 -4.04
C THR A 177 -12.62 2.81 -3.74
N TRP A 178 -13.76 3.52 -3.77
CA TRP A 178 -13.89 4.92 -3.33
C TRP A 178 -13.47 5.17 -1.89
N LEU A 179 -13.50 4.12 -1.06
CA LEU A 179 -13.09 4.22 0.33
C LEU A 179 -11.56 4.16 0.49
N LEU A 180 -10.83 3.52 -0.45
CA LEU A 180 -9.40 3.21 -0.31
C LEU A 180 -8.52 4.43 0.02
N PRO A 181 -8.67 5.59 -0.67
CA PRO A 181 -7.83 6.75 -0.36
C PRO A 181 -8.07 7.30 1.05
N PHE A 182 -9.32 7.24 1.53
CA PHE A 182 -9.69 7.76 2.86
C PHE A 182 -9.29 6.81 3.99
N VAL A 183 -9.32 5.50 3.75
CA VAL A 183 -8.86 4.49 4.71
C VAL A 183 -7.38 4.65 5.00
N SER A 184 -6.58 5.05 4.01
CA SER A 184 -5.14 5.30 4.22
C SER A 184 -4.87 6.31 5.35
N CYS A 185 -5.69 7.37 5.48
CA CYS A 185 -5.57 8.35 6.56
C CYS A 185 -5.86 7.75 7.94
N VAL A 186 -6.80 6.81 8.02
CA VAL A 186 -7.11 6.10 9.27
C VAL A 186 -5.95 5.19 9.66
N VAL A 187 -5.34 4.48 8.70
CA VAL A 187 -4.18 3.62 8.97
C VAL A 187 -2.96 4.45 9.38
N ALA A 188 -2.72 5.59 8.73
CA ALA A 188 -1.67 6.55 9.14
C ALA A 188 -1.87 7.05 10.58
N SER A 189 -3.13 7.26 11.01
CA SER A 189 -3.41 7.64 12.40
C SER A 189 -3.09 6.54 13.41
N ALA A 190 -3.30 5.27 13.04
CA ALA A 190 -2.90 4.15 13.87
C ALA A 190 -1.36 4.05 13.98
N LEU A 191 -0.63 4.42 12.91
CA LEU A 191 0.84 4.50 12.95
C LEU A 191 1.29 5.58 13.94
N ALA A 192 0.64 6.74 13.94
CA ALA A 192 0.90 7.80 14.92
C ALA A 192 0.73 7.30 16.36
N GLY A 193 -0.31 6.49 16.61
CA GLY A 193 -0.54 5.84 17.90
C GLY A 193 0.59 4.88 18.28
N ALA A 194 1.01 4.01 17.37
CA ALA A 194 2.07 3.03 17.61
C ALA A 194 3.44 3.67 17.91
N ILE A 195 3.77 4.77 17.23
CA ILE A 195 5.06 5.47 17.44
C ILE A 195 5.00 6.37 18.68
N GLY A 196 3.84 6.93 19.02
CA GLY A 196 3.76 8.00 20.02
C GLY A 196 4.20 7.60 21.43
N GLU A 197 4.11 6.33 21.81
CA GLU A 197 4.59 5.85 23.12
C GLU A 197 6.13 5.74 23.21
N HIS A 198 6.81 5.74 22.06
CA HIS A 198 8.23 5.41 21.92
C HIS A 198 9.11 6.64 21.63
N LEU A 199 8.53 7.85 21.67
CA LEU A 199 9.23 9.10 21.37
C LEU A 199 9.81 9.75 22.63
N ASP A 200 11.11 10.07 22.59
CA ASP A 200 11.84 10.64 23.73
C ASP A 200 11.39 12.05 24.12
N THR A 201 10.86 12.83 23.16
CA THR A 201 10.51 14.23 23.38
C THR A 201 9.00 14.45 23.39
N LEU A 202 8.48 14.96 24.50
CA LEU A 202 7.05 15.29 24.68
C LEU A 202 6.50 16.21 23.57
N SER A 203 7.33 17.13 23.06
CA SER A 203 6.96 17.98 21.93
C SER A 203 6.67 17.16 20.68
N GLN A 204 7.57 16.25 20.28
CA GLN A 204 7.37 15.41 19.09
C GLN A 204 6.16 14.48 19.24
N GLN A 205 6.00 13.87 20.42
CA GLN A 205 4.83 13.04 20.73
C GLN A 205 3.52 13.80 20.54
N LYS A 206 3.44 15.05 21.03
CA LYS A 206 2.26 15.92 20.83
C LYS A 206 2.00 16.19 19.35
N HIS A 207 3.01 16.53 18.57
CA HIS A 207 2.84 16.80 17.13
C HIS A 207 2.33 15.57 16.40
N VAL A 208 2.95 14.41 16.62
CA VAL A 208 2.55 13.13 15.99
C VAL A 208 1.12 12.77 16.37
N MET A 209 0.75 12.87 17.65
CA MET A 209 -0.60 12.56 18.12
C MET A 209 -1.65 13.52 17.56
N ILE A 210 -1.39 14.83 17.57
CA ILE A 210 -2.32 15.83 17.01
C ILE A 210 -2.52 15.58 15.51
N THR A 211 -1.43 15.37 14.76
CA THR A 211 -1.51 15.05 13.34
C THR A 211 -2.29 13.75 13.10
N GLY A 212 -2.04 12.70 13.89
CA GLY A 212 -2.79 11.45 13.85
C GLY A 212 -4.30 11.67 14.07
N TYR A 213 -4.68 12.46 15.07
CA TYR A 213 -6.09 12.79 15.33
C TYR A 213 -6.75 13.55 14.18
N ILE A 214 -6.04 14.49 13.55
CA ILE A 214 -6.54 15.23 12.38
C ILE A 214 -6.78 14.28 11.20
N LEU A 215 -5.82 13.39 10.91
CA LEU A 215 -5.93 12.40 9.84
C LEU A 215 -7.06 11.39 10.12
N TRP A 216 -7.17 10.93 11.36
CA TRP A 216 -8.24 10.05 11.80
C TRP A 216 -9.62 10.68 11.61
N GLY A 217 -9.78 11.93 12.07
CA GLY A 217 -11.03 12.68 11.92
C GLY A 217 -11.41 12.90 10.46
N ALA A 218 -10.45 13.30 9.62
CA ALA A 218 -10.67 13.45 8.19
C ALA A 218 -11.12 12.13 7.53
N GLY A 219 -10.41 11.03 7.81
CA GLY A 219 -10.75 9.71 7.28
C GLY A 219 -12.13 9.21 7.74
N MET A 220 -12.43 9.31 9.04
CA MET A 220 -13.69 8.85 9.63
C MET A 220 -14.89 9.64 9.14
N LEU A 221 -14.80 10.97 9.09
CA LEU A 221 -15.90 11.81 8.62
C LEU A 221 -16.22 11.54 7.14
N THR A 222 -15.20 11.42 6.29
CA THR A 222 -15.43 11.13 4.88
C THR A 222 -15.94 9.70 4.67
N ALA A 223 -15.36 8.70 5.34
CA ALA A 223 -15.85 7.32 5.30
C ALA A 223 -17.30 7.20 5.76
N GLY A 224 -17.68 7.93 6.82
CA GLY A 224 -19.04 7.99 7.34
C GLY A 224 -20.09 8.51 6.34
N THR A 225 -19.68 9.33 5.35
CA THR A 225 -20.58 9.76 4.28
C THR A 225 -20.64 8.78 3.10
N ILE A 226 -19.54 8.10 2.80
CA ILE A 226 -19.42 7.19 1.65
C ILE A 226 -20.10 5.84 1.94
N ILE A 227 -19.93 5.30 3.15
CA ILE A 227 -20.47 3.98 3.54
C ILE A 227 -22.00 3.92 3.37
N PRO A 228 -22.81 4.87 3.89
CA PRO A 228 -24.26 4.85 3.72
C PRO A 228 -24.70 4.90 2.25
N VAL A 229 -24.03 5.71 1.43
CA VAL A 229 -24.30 5.82 -0.01
C VAL A 229 -24.01 4.49 -0.71
N TYR A 230 -22.89 3.85 -0.37
CA TYR A 230 -22.53 2.54 -0.91
C TYR A 230 -23.52 1.44 -0.48
N ILE A 231 -23.94 1.43 0.78
CA ILE A 231 -24.96 0.50 1.29
C ILE A 231 -26.30 0.72 0.56
N CYS A 232 -26.73 1.98 0.39
CA CYS A 232 -27.95 2.30 -0.37
C CYS A 232 -27.86 1.77 -1.81
N LYS A 233 -26.69 1.92 -2.45
CA LYS A 233 -26.43 1.34 -3.78
C LYS A 233 -26.60 -0.18 -3.77
N LEU A 234 -26.01 -0.89 -2.80
CA LEU A 234 -26.12 -2.34 -2.68
C LEU A 234 -27.57 -2.80 -2.49
N TYR A 235 -28.37 -2.07 -1.71
CA TYR A 235 -29.80 -2.36 -1.55
C TYR A 235 -30.59 -2.18 -2.85
N LEU A 236 -30.24 -1.18 -3.66
CA LEU A 236 -30.98 -0.85 -4.89
C LEU A 236 -30.54 -1.67 -6.12
N HIS A 237 -29.25 -1.96 -6.24
CA HIS A 237 -28.65 -2.55 -7.46
C HIS A 237 -28.05 -3.94 -7.24
N GLY A 238 -28.08 -4.46 -6.01
CA GLY A 238 -27.51 -5.76 -5.67
C GLY A 238 -25.99 -5.77 -5.66
N LEU A 239 -25.42 -6.99 -5.60
CA LEU A 239 -23.98 -7.18 -5.56
C LEU A 239 -23.35 -6.85 -6.93
N PRO A 240 -22.14 -6.25 -6.95
CA PRO A 240 -21.41 -6.06 -8.20
C PRO A 240 -21.10 -7.41 -8.86
N PRO A 241 -20.93 -7.45 -10.21
CA PRO A 241 -20.55 -8.66 -10.93
C PRO A 241 -19.28 -9.30 -10.34
N ALA A 242 -19.24 -10.62 -10.22
CA ALA A 242 -18.19 -11.39 -9.54
C ALA A 242 -16.75 -11.07 -10.00
N ALA A 243 -16.57 -10.52 -11.20
CA ALA A 243 -15.29 -10.03 -11.71
C ALA A 243 -14.64 -8.95 -10.82
N ALA A 244 -15.43 -8.14 -10.10
CA ALA A 244 -14.92 -7.12 -9.18
C ALA A 244 -14.42 -7.68 -7.83
N GLY A 245 -14.78 -8.93 -7.48
CA GLY A 245 -14.35 -9.59 -6.25
C GLY A 245 -12.94 -10.17 -6.32
N ASN A 246 -12.43 -10.46 -7.54
CA ASN A 246 -11.15 -11.13 -7.77
C ASN A 246 -10.04 -10.19 -8.31
N SER A 247 -10.27 -8.88 -8.38
CA SER A 247 -9.34 -7.93 -9.03
C SER A 247 -8.19 -7.40 -8.14
N VAL A 248 -7.77 -8.16 -7.12
CA VAL A 248 -6.60 -7.81 -6.29
C VAL A 248 -5.29 -8.20 -6.98
#